data_AF-A0A2V9K7Y8-F1
#
_entry.id   AF-A0A2V9K7Y8-F1
#
_cell.length_a   1.000
_cell.length_b   1.000
_cell.length_c   1.000
_cell.angle_alpha   90.00
_cell.angle_beta   90.00
_cell.angle_gamma   90.00
#
_symmetry.space_group_name_H-M   'P 1'
#
loop_
_entity.id
_entity.type
_entity.pdbx_description
1 polymer ?
#
loop_
_entity_poly.entity_id
_entity_poly.type
_entity_poly.pdbx_seq_one_letter_code
_entity_poly.pdbx_strand_id
1 'polypeptide(L)'
;MNSFEEDSVPSASRRIDRYLKSRARRIRWSEWLSGKRYQTARFADRARPWYVIAHSVRDAAKVREFAFAIEQDWAGVSERCRQAYDEILIGAPGLIVVEYRRRNLCGCLGHRHVVVKEKAFTEPHEALGGASVGELDIAFERVESWQALPLSDTALDTKFLEGSRLEEFRRQQFRLRLLSVLLHETHHLASPHEPESAVRDKSLAFYREALASYVEKTVGTLSLTIDRSFSRFG
;
A
#
# COMPACT_ATOMS: atom_id res chain seq x y z
N MET A 1 16.51 -21.58 -20.71
CA MET A 1 15.08 -21.27 -20.87
C MET A 1 14.34 -21.84 -19.68
N ASN A 2 14.23 -21.07 -18.59
CA ASN A 2 13.37 -21.43 -17.47
C ASN A 2 12.05 -20.69 -17.66
N SER A 3 11.00 -21.45 -17.93
CA SER A 3 9.61 -21.04 -17.84
C SER A 3 9.33 -20.67 -16.38
N PHE A 4 9.54 -19.40 -16.04
CA PHE A 4 8.82 -18.79 -14.92
C PHE A 4 7.36 -18.81 -15.32
N GLU A 5 6.64 -19.85 -14.90
CA GLU A 5 5.18 -19.87 -14.95
C GLU A 5 4.69 -18.53 -14.42
N GLU A 6 3.86 -17.86 -15.22
CA GLU A 6 3.02 -16.75 -14.79
C GLU A 6 2.19 -17.23 -13.60
N ASP A 7 2.72 -17.03 -12.39
CA ASP A 7 2.03 -17.25 -11.12
C ASP A 7 0.85 -16.27 -11.07
N SER A 8 -0.26 -16.68 -11.68
CA SER A 8 -1.51 -15.92 -11.67
C SER A 8 -1.93 -15.61 -10.23
N VAL A 9 -2.51 -14.43 -10.00
CA VAL A 9 -2.97 -13.89 -8.69
C VAL A 9 -3.58 -14.91 -7.72
N PRO A 10 -4.47 -15.84 -8.16
CA PRO A 10 -5.10 -16.78 -7.26
C PRO A 10 -4.12 -17.80 -6.68
N SER A 11 -3.01 -18.09 -7.35
CA SER A 11 -2.08 -19.15 -6.96
C SER A 11 -1.23 -18.76 -5.75
N ALA A 12 -0.59 -17.58 -5.76
CA ALA A 12 0.31 -17.13 -4.70
C ALA A 12 -0.43 -16.76 -3.40
N SER A 13 -1.55 -16.04 -3.48
CA SER A 13 -2.40 -15.77 -2.29
C SER A 13 -2.90 -17.07 -1.66
N ARG A 14 -3.37 -18.04 -2.47
CA ARG A 14 -3.76 -19.37 -1.96
C ARG A 14 -2.59 -20.15 -1.36
N ARG A 15 -1.38 -20.01 -1.90
CA ARG A 15 -0.16 -20.64 -1.35
C ARG A 15 0.17 -20.06 0.02
N ILE A 16 0.14 -18.73 0.17
CA ILE A 16 0.34 -18.05 1.45
C ILE A 16 -0.75 -18.47 2.46
N ASP A 17 -2.02 -18.48 2.06
CA ASP A 17 -3.12 -18.92 2.91
C ASP A 17 -3.00 -20.37 3.33
N ARG A 18 -2.63 -21.25 2.40
CA ARG A 18 -2.42 -22.68 2.67
C ARG A 18 -1.27 -22.86 3.64
N TYR A 19 -0.17 -22.13 3.44
CA TYR A 19 0.97 -22.11 4.33
C TYR A 19 0.58 -21.65 5.74
N LEU A 20 -0.09 -20.51 5.87
CA LEU A 20 -0.56 -20.01 7.17
C LEU A 20 -1.49 -21.01 7.87
N LYS A 21 -2.32 -21.74 7.12
CA LYS A 21 -3.21 -22.79 7.64
C LYS A 21 -2.48 -24.10 8.00
N SER A 22 -1.39 -24.43 7.31
CA SER A 22 -0.62 -25.67 7.55
C SER A 22 0.29 -25.59 8.78
N ARG A 23 0.51 -24.40 9.34
CA ARG A 23 1.30 -24.22 10.57
C ARG A 23 0.71 -24.99 11.75
N ALA A 24 1.60 -25.39 12.67
CA ALA A 24 1.25 -26.20 13.84
C ALA A 24 0.06 -25.59 14.59
N ARG A 25 -0.90 -26.43 14.97
CA ARG A 25 -2.17 -26.01 15.57
C ARG A 25 -1.93 -25.11 16.80
N ARG A 26 -0.97 -25.44 17.66
CA ARG A 26 -0.61 -24.64 18.86
C ARG A 26 -0.21 -23.20 18.52
N ILE A 27 0.56 -22.99 17.45
CA ILE A 27 0.97 -21.67 16.98
C ILE A 27 -0.24 -20.89 16.47
N ARG A 28 -1.07 -21.52 15.62
CA ARG A 28 -2.29 -20.89 15.09
C ARG A 28 -3.27 -20.51 16.20
N TRP A 29 -3.41 -21.33 17.24
CA TRP A 29 -4.20 -20.99 18.42
C TRP A 29 -3.65 -19.77 19.16
N SER A 30 -2.34 -19.70 19.39
CA SER A 30 -1.71 -18.55 20.05
C SER A 30 -1.90 -17.25 19.24
N GLU A 31 -1.73 -17.29 17.93
CA GLU A 31 -1.97 -16.15 17.04
C GLU A 31 -3.46 -15.76 16.98
N TRP A 32 -4.34 -16.75 17.00
CA TRP A 32 -5.77 -16.50 17.04
C TRP A 32 -6.16 -15.77 18.33
N LEU A 33 -5.64 -16.24 19.48
CA LEU A 33 -5.84 -15.65 20.81
C LEU A 33 -5.23 -14.25 20.93
N SER A 34 -4.08 -13.99 20.31
CA SER A 34 -3.49 -12.64 20.27
C SER A 34 -4.25 -11.69 19.32
N GLY A 35 -5.25 -12.19 18.60
CA GLY A 35 -6.03 -11.42 17.64
C GLY A 35 -5.29 -11.13 16.33
N LYS A 36 -4.15 -11.77 16.06
CA LYS A 36 -3.35 -11.55 14.86
C LYS A 36 -3.99 -12.17 13.63
N ARG A 37 -4.01 -11.42 12.52
CA ARG A 37 -4.57 -11.83 11.23
C ARG A 37 -3.64 -11.36 10.11
N TYR A 38 -3.80 -11.94 8.93
CA TYR A 38 -3.00 -11.63 7.75
C TYR A 38 -3.95 -11.34 6.58
N GLN A 39 -3.61 -10.34 5.78
CA GLN A 39 -4.28 -10.04 4.51
C GLN A 39 -3.22 -9.92 3.42
N THR A 40 -3.43 -10.60 2.29
CA THR A 40 -2.54 -10.48 1.13
C THR A 40 -3.01 -9.36 0.21
N ALA A 41 -2.07 -8.64 -0.39
CA ALA A 41 -2.34 -7.66 -1.45
C ALA A 41 -1.19 -7.68 -2.47
N ARG A 42 -1.44 -7.20 -3.69
CA ARG A 42 -0.40 -6.93 -4.69
C ARG A 42 -0.79 -5.76 -5.57
N PHE A 43 0.19 -5.13 -6.18
CA PHE A 43 -0.05 -4.19 -7.26
C PHE A 43 -0.64 -4.92 -8.48
N ALA A 44 -1.77 -4.43 -8.99
CA ALA A 44 -2.54 -5.15 -10.02
C ALA A 44 -1.75 -5.35 -11.35
N ASP A 45 -0.86 -4.41 -11.67
CA ASP A 45 -0.07 -4.33 -12.91
C ASP A 45 1.20 -5.19 -12.89
N ARG A 46 1.52 -5.86 -11.79
CA ARG A 46 2.77 -6.63 -11.66
C ARG A 46 2.64 -7.90 -10.83
N ALA A 47 3.50 -8.87 -11.12
CA ALA A 47 3.49 -10.16 -10.43
C ALA A 47 4.09 -10.10 -9.01
N ARG A 48 5.01 -9.15 -8.76
CA ARG A 48 5.75 -8.98 -7.50
C ARG A 48 6.04 -7.48 -7.25
N PRO A 49 6.30 -7.07 -5.99
CA PRO A 49 6.27 -7.87 -4.76
C PRO A 49 4.85 -8.24 -4.32
N TRP A 50 4.73 -9.34 -3.58
CA TRP A 50 3.52 -9.67 -2.82
C TRP A 50 3.59 -9.04 -1.43
N TYR A 51 2.49 -8.46 -0.97
CA TYR A 51 2.40 -7.89 0.37
C TYR A 51 1.59 -8.81 1.28
N VAL A 52 2.14 -9.13 2.44
CA VAL A 52 1.41 -9.81 3.53
C VAL A 52 1.26 -8.83 4.67
N ILE A 53 0.06 -8.30 4.83
CA ILE A 53 -0.26 -7.30 5.84
C ILE A 53 -0.65 -8.03 7.12
N ALA A 54 0.27 -8.07 8.09
CA ALA A 54 0.05 -8.60 9.43
C ALA A 54 -0.63 -7.53 10.29
N HIS A 55 -1.79 -7.86 10.89
CA HIS A 55 -2.61 -6.89 11.59
C HIS A 55 -3.37 -7.47 12.79
N SER A 56 -3.88 -6.59 13.65
CA SER A 56 -4.85 -6.95 14.68
C SER A 56 -6.25 -7.10 14.09
N VAL A 57 -7.03 -8.06 14.57
CA VAL A 57 -8.44 -8.24 14.21
C VAL A 57 -9.27 -6.97 14.44
N ARG A 58 -8.89 -6.14 15.41
CA ARG A 58 -9.54 -4.86 15.73
C ARG A 58 -9.36 -3.81 14.63
N ASP A 59 -8.35 -3.98 13.79
CA ASP A 59 -7.95 -3.01 12.76
C ASP A 59 -8.30 -3.51 11.34
N ALA A 60 -9.15 -4.55 11.22
CA ALA A 60 -9.50 -5.18 9.94
C ALA A 60 -10.10 -4.19 8.92
N ALA A 61 -10.84 -3.17 9.36
CA ALA A 61 -11.37 -2.13 8.47
C ALA A 61 -10.24 -1.29 7.84
N LYS A 62 -9.29 -0.82 8.64
CA LYS A 62 -8.13 -0.03 8.18
C LYS A 62 -7.21 -0.85 7.27
N VAL A 63 -7.09 -2.15 7.51
CA VAL A 63 -6.31 -3.05 6.65
C VAL A 63 -6.97 -3.25 5.30
N ARG A 64 -8.30 -3.37 5.24
CA ARG A 64 -9.02 -3.42 3.97
C ARG A 64 -8.83 -2.14 3.16
N GLU A 65 -8.82 -0.97 3.80
CA GLU A 65 -8.51 0.29 3.11
C GLU A 65 -7.09 0.31 2.56
N PHE A 66 -6.12 -0.23 3.30
CA PHE A 66 -4.74 -0.31 2.85
C PHE A 66 -4.54 -1.31 1.70
N ALA A 67 -5.14 -2.51 1.80
CA ALA A 67 -5.13 -3.49 0.72
C ALA A 67 -5.81 -2.94 -0.54
N PHE A 68 -6.94 -2.23 -0.39
CA PHE A 68 -7.59 -1.52 -1.49
C PHE A 68 -6.66 -0.49 -2.12
N ALA A 69 -5.86 0.25 -1.33
CA ALA A 69 -4.90 1.20 -1.86
C ALA A 69 -3.85 0.51 -2.76
N ILE A 70 -3.31 -0.63 -2.31
CA ILE A 70 -2.34 -1.43 -3.05
C ILE A 70 -2.96 -1.99 -4.34
N GLU A 71 -4.17 -2.54 -4.26
CA GLU A 71 -4.77 -3.27 -5.37
C GLU A 71 -5.44 -2.36 -6.40
N GLN A 72 -6.09 -1.28 -5.94
CA GLN A 72 -6.97 -0.43 -6.76
C GLN A 72 -6.40 0.97 -6.96
N ASP A 73 -6.05 1.68 -5.88
CA ASP A 73 -5.57 3.08 -6.02
C ASP A 73 -4.27 3.15 -6.82
N TRP A 74 -3.37 2.19 -6.63
CA TRP A 74 -2.16 2.06 -7.45
C TRP A 74 -2.45 2.04 -8.96
N ALA A 75 -3.45 1.27 -9.38
CA ALA A 75 -3.85 1.21 -10.79
C ALA A 75 -4.43 2.55 -11.29
N GLY A 76 -5.04 3.32 -10.38
CA GLY A 76 -5.58 4.66 -10.64
C GLY A 76 -4.54 5.78 -10.74
N VAL A 77 -3.32 5.57 -10.21
CA VAL A 77 -2.20 6.52 -10.32
C VAL A 77 -1.78 6.69 -11.80
N SER A 78 -1.08 7.78 -12.14
CA SER A 78 -0.55 7.93 -13.51
C SER A 78 0.50 6.87 -13.83
N GLU A 79 0.59 6.46 -15.10
CA GLU A 79 1.59 5.48 -15.53
C GLU A 79 3.01 5.97 -15.26
N ARG A 80 3.29 7.26 -15.51
CA ARG A 80 4.58 7.89 -15.22
C ARG A 80 5.00 7.72 -13.76
N CYS A 81 4.09 7.97 -12.81
CA CYS A 81 4.38 7.79 -11.39
C CYS A 81 4.66 6.33 -11.05
N ARG A 82 3.95 5.39 -11.68
CA ARG A 82 4.19 3.95 -11.47
C ARG A 82 5.55 3.51 -12.02
N GLN A 83 5.87 3.93 -13.25
CA GLN A 83 7.13 3.62 -13.92
C GLN A 83 8.35 4.13 -13.14
N ALA A 84 8.22 5.27 -12.45
CA ALA A 84 9.27 5.79 -11.59
C ALA A 84 9.70 4.81 -10.47
N TYR A 85 8.85 3.83 -10.13
CA TYR A 85 9.12 2.80 -9.13
C TYR A 85 9.45 1.41 -9.71
N ASP A 86 9.52 1.25 -11.02
CA ASP A 86 9.70 -0.09 -11.61
C ASP A 86 11.02 -0.75 -11.19
N GLU A 87 12.14 -0.03 -11.31
CA GLU A 87 13.45 -0.55 -10.88
C GLU A 87 13.47 -0.93 -9.39
N ILE A 88 12.83 -0.11 -8.55
CA ILE A 88 12.72 -0.35 -7.11
C ILE A 88 11.90 -1.61 -6.83
N LEU A 89 10.74 -1.74 -7.47
CA LEU A 89 9.83 -2.87 -7.24
C LEU A 89 10.36 -4.17 -7.85
N ILE A 90 11.16 -4.10 -8.91
CA ILE A 90 11.91 -5.24 -9.47
C ILE A 90 13.04 -5.67 -8.52
N GLY A 91 13.75 -4.72 -7.93
CA GLY A 91 14.83 -4.98 -6.98
C GLY A 91 14.37 -5.36 -5.56
N ALA A 92 13.10 -5.16 -5.25
CA ALA A 92 12.53 -5.45 -3.94
C ALA A 92 12.42 -6.96 -3.66
N PRO A 93 12.34 -7.36 -2.37
CA PRO A 93 12.04 -8.73 -2.00
C PRO A 93 10.73 -9.21 -2.65
N GLY A 94 10.71 -10.45 -3.15
CA GLY A 94 9.54 -10.99 -3.85
C GLY A 94 8.28 -11.10 -2.96
N LEU A 95 8.48 -11.17 -1.64
CA LEU A 95 7.45 -11.09 -0.61
C LEU A 95 7.85 -10.03 0.43
N ILE A 96 6.92 -9.14 0.78
CA ILE A 96 7.11 -8.10 1.78
C ILE A 96 6.05 -8.27 2.86
N VAL A 97 6.49 -8.52 4.09
CA VAL A 97 5.63 -8.54 5.26
C VAL A 97 5.48 -7.12 5.79
N VAL A 98 4.24 -6.67 5.93
CA VAL A 98 3.91 -5.35 6.47
C VAL A 98 3.30 -5.52 7.85
N GLU A 99 4.02 -5.13 8.89
CA GLU A 99 3.46 -5.02 10.24
C GLU A 99 2.57 -3.76 10.31
N TYR A 100 1.28 -3.93 10.06
CA TYR A 100 0.33 -2.82 10.05
C TYR A 100 -0.25 -2.58 11.44
N ARG A 101 0.18 -1.48 12.05
CA ARG A 101 -0.06 -1.19 13.48
C ARG A 101 -0.56 0.23 13.65
N ARG A 102 -1.29 0.49 14.74
CA ARG A 102 -1.72 1.85 15.11
C ARG A 102 -0.54 2.78 15.27
N ARG A 103 0.48 2.32 16.02
CA ARG A 103 1.72 3.02 16.34
C ARG A 103 2.88 2.04 16.30
N ASN A 104 4.06 2.56 15.98
CA ASN A 104 5.33 1.84 16.07
C ASN A 104 6.22 2.40 17.18
N LEU A 105 7.27 1.65 17.52
CA LEU A 105 8.18 1.98 18.62
C LEU A 105 9.09 3.18 18.30
N CYS A 106 9.48 3.36 17.02
CA CYS A 106 10.29 4.49 16.56
C CYS A 106 9.53 5.83 16.56
N GLY A 107 8.19 5.81 16.59
CA GLY A 107 7.36 7.01 16.43
C GLY A 107 7.36 7.58 15.00
N CYS A 108 7.84 6.82 14.02
CA CYS A 108 7.94 7.16 12.60
C CYS A 108 6.70 6.73 11.80
N LEU A 109 6.56 7.12 10.53
CA LEU A 109 5.40 6.74 9.69
C LEU A 109 5.41 5.24 9.32
N GLY A 110 6.61 4.74 9.09
CA GLY A 110 6.96 3.35 8.86
C GLY A 110 8.48 3.23 8.96
N HIS A 111 8.97 2.00 9.00
CA HIS A 111 10.39 1.71 8.82
C HIS A 111 10.59 0.30 8.31
N ARG A 112 11.56 0.11 7.41
CA ARG A 112 12.05 -1.23 7.08
C ARG A 112 12.73 -1.91 8.27
N HIS A 113 12.56 -3.21 8.37
CA HIS A 113 13.29 -4.06 9.31
C HIS A 113 14.46 -4.73 8.60
N VAL A 114 15.64 -4.71 9.22
CA VAL A 114 16.85 -5.36 8.66
C VAL A 114 16.72 -6.88 8.65
N VAL A 115 15.94 -7.42 9.61
CA VAL A 115 15.69 -8.86 9.76
C VAL A 115 14.19 -9.06 9.85
N VAL A 116 13.68 -10.07 9.14
CA VAL A 116 12.29 -10.51 9.25
C VAL A 116 12.07 -11.12 10.63
N LYS A 117 11.21 -10.51 11.43
CA LYS A 117 10.82 -10.93 12.78
C LYS A 117 9.43 -11.54 12.83
N GLU A 118 8.64 -11.38 11.78
CA GLU A 118 7.33 -12.01 11.69
C GLU A 118 7.49 -13.54 11.72
N LYS A 119 7.02 -14.17 12.80
CA LYS A 119 7.22 -15.60 13.08
C LYS A 119 6.74 -16.54 11.98
N ALA A 120 5.79 -16.09 11.16
CA ALA A 120 5.32 -16.85 10.02
C ALA A 120 6.30 -16.83 8.83
N PHE A 121 7.28 -15.93 8.80
CA PHE A 121 8.13 -15.68 7.65
C PHE A 121 9.63 -15.54 8.00
N THR A 122 10.02 -15.88 9.23
CA THR A 122 11.43 -15.82 9.69
C THR A 122 12.33 -16.87 9.05
N GLU A 123 11.77 -17.96 8.52
CA GLU A 123 12.52 -19.02 7.85
C GLU A 123 12.22 -19.01 6.34
N PRO A 124 13.19 -19.35 5.47
CA PRO A 124 12.91 -19.56 4.06
C PRO A 124 11.88 -20.69 3.88
N HIS A 125 10.87 -20.47 3.04
CA HIS A 125 9.82 -21.45 2.82
C HIS A 125 9.62 -21.73 1.32
N GLU A 126 9.76 -22.99 0.92
CA GLU A 126 9.46 -23.44 -0.46
C GLU A 126 8.02 -23.12 -0.87
N ALA A 127 7.09 -23.12 0.10
CA ALA A 127 5.70 -22.73 -0.10
C ALA A 127 5.56 -21.29 -0.67
N LEU A 128 6.54 -20.42 -0.41
CA LEU A 128 6.63 -19.04 -0.89
C LEU A 128 7.46 -18.90 -2.17
N GLY A 129 7.88 -20.02 -2.77
CA GLY A 129 8.50 -20.07 -4.09
C GLY A 129 9.96 -19.62 -4.11
N GLY A 130 10.64 -19.74 -2.96
CA GLY A 130 12.03 -19.28 -2.80
C GLY A 130 12.18 -17.76 -2.90
N ALA A 131 11.08 -17.00 -2.85
CA ALA A 131 11.13 -15.54 -2.86
C ALA A 131 11.87 -15.03 -1.62
N SER A 132 12.76 -14.05 -1.82
CA SER A 132 13.32 -13.28 -0.71
C SER A 132 12.19 -12.57 0.04
N VAL A 133 12.33 -12.51 1.37
CA VAL A 133 11.34 -11.90 2.25
C VAL A 133 11.92 -10.63 2.85
N GLY A 134 11.22 -9.51 2.66
CA GLY A 134 11.45 -8.27 3.37
C GLY A 134 10.41 -8.04 4.46
N GLU A 135 10.72 -7.22 5.44
CA GLU A 135 9.76 -6.79 6.45
C GLU A 135 9.86 -5.28 6.66
N LEU A 136 8.70 -4.65 6.87
CA LEU A 136 8.57 -3.25 7.23
C LEU A 136 7.37 -3.08 8.15
N ASP A 137 7.31 -1.96 8.87
CA ASP A 137 6.10 -1.55 9.60
C ASP A 137 5.48 -0.28 9.03
N ILE A 138 4.18 -0.10 9.32
CA ILE A 138 3.45 1.13 9.04
C ILE A 138 2.60 1.48 10.26
N ALA A 139 2.78 2.69 10.77
CA ALA A 139 2.03 3.27 11.88
C ALA A 139 0.86 4.11 11.38
N PHE A 140 -0.29 3.51 11.15
CA PHE A 140 -1.38 4.17 10.41
C PHE A 140 -1.99 5.39 11.11
N GLU A 141 -1.98 5.47 12.45
CA GLU A 141 -2.44 6.69 13.15
C GLU A 141 -1.49 7.86 12.92
N ARG A 142 -0.18 7.58 12.74
CA ARG A 142 0.82 8.60 12.38
C ARG A 142 0.63 9.05 10.93
N VAL A 143 0.37 8.11 10.02
CA VAL A 143 0.08 8.43 8.61
C VAL A 143 -1.19 9.28 8.47
N GLU A 144 -2.22 9.01 9.26
CA GLU A 144 -3.47 9.77 9.26
C GLU A 144 -3.25 11.24 9.68
N SER A 145 -2.40 11.45 10.68
CA SER A 145 -2.03 12.79 11.18
C SER A 145 -0.89 13.46 10.41
N TRP A 146 -0.25 12.76 9.47
CA TRP A 146 0.86 13.28 8.69
C TRP A 146 0.40 14.33 7.67
N GLN A 147 0.91 15.56 7.81
CA GLN A 147 0.70 16.63 6.84
C GLN A 147 1.77 16.56 5.75
N ALA A 148 1.59 15.66 4.78
CA ALA A 148 2.33 15.74 3.54
C ALA A 148 1.96 17.06 2.83
N LEU A 149 2.96 17.90 2.53
CA LEU A 149 2.82 19.28 2.02
C LEU A 149 1.59 19.44 1.11
N PRO A 150 0.68 20.39 1.42
CA PRO A 150 -0.55 20.54 0.66
C PRO A 150 -0.23 20.90 -0.79
N LEU A 151 -0.94 20.26 -1.73
CA LEU A 151 -1.26 20.95 -2.97
C LEU A 151 -2.03 22.18 -2.53
N SER A 152 -1.49 23.38 -2.81
CA SER A 152 -1.98 24.67 -2.31
C SER A 152 -3.49 24.66 -2.08
N ASP A 153 -3.95 25.03 -0.88
CA ASP A 153 -5.36 25.02 -0.46
C ASP A 153 -6.31 25.74 -1.45
N THR A 154 -5.76 26.58 -2.32
CA THR A 154 -6.44 27.22 -3.46
C THR A 154 -6.90 26.29 -4.59
N ALA A 155 -6.37 25.07 -4.71
CA ALA A 155 -6.77 24.11 -5.75
C ALA A 155 -7.96 23.21 -5.34
N LEU A 156 -8.27 23.16 -4.04
CA LEU A 156 -9.45 22.48 -3.51
C LEU A 156 -10.58 23.51 -3.41
N ASP A 157 -11.10 23.86 -4.58
CA ASP A 157 -12.20 24.80 -4.77
C ASP A 157 -13.31 24.57 -3.72
N THR A 158 -13.87 25.64 -3.17
CA THR A 158 -14.85 25.58 -2.08
C THR A 158 -16.10 24.76 -2.45
N LYS A 159 -16.34 24.55 -3.75
CA LYS A 159 -17.40 23.69 -4.31
C LYS A 159 -17.11 22.19 -4.26
N PHE A 160 -15.85 21.80 -4.10
CA PHE A 160 -15.41 20.39 -4.03
C PHE A 160 -15.62 19.79 -2.63
N LEU A 161 -15.69 20.63 -1.59
CA LEU A 161 -15.57 20.24 -0.18
C LEU A 161 -16.89 20.31 0.61
N GLU A 162 -17.99 19.78 0.07
CA GLU A 162 -19.24 19.64 0.83
C GLU A 162 -19.60 18.16 1.10
N GLY A 163 -19.97 17.88 2.35
CA GLY A 163 -20.54 16.59 2.77
C GLY A 163 -19.67 15.36 2.47
N SER A 164 -20.27 14.33 1.89
CA SER A 164 -19.65 13.02 1.61
C SER A 164 -18.42 13.07 0.70
N ARG A 165 -18.28 14.12 -0.13
CA ARG A 165 -17.14 14.29 -1.03
C ARG A 165 -15.85 14.64 -0.30
N LEU A 166 -15.97 15.43 0.76
CA LEU A 166 -14.83 15.74 1.63
C LEU A 166 -14.32 14.47 2.34
N GLU A 167 -15.24 13.59 2.76
CA GLU A 167 -14.90 12.31 3.36
C GLU A 167 -14.23 11.38 2.35
N GLU A 168 -14.76 11.28 1.13
CA GLU A 168 -14.16 10.51 0.04
C GLU A 168 -12.75 11.02 -0.30
N PHE A 169 -12.59 12.33 -0.46
CA PHE A 169 -11.30 12.96 -0.69
C PHE A 169 -10.31 12.65 0.44
N ARG A 170 -10.71 12.80 1.72
CA ARG A 170 -9.84 12.48 2.86
C ARG A 170 -9.46 11.00 2.90
N ARG A 171 -10.38 10.10 2.56
CA ARG A 171 -10.10 8.65 2.45
C ARG A 171 -9.12 8.36 1.32
N GLN A 172 -9.28 8.97 0.14
CA GLN A 172 -8.32 8.84 -0.96
C GLN A 172 -6.95 9.39 -0.55
N GLN A 173 -6.91 10.58 0.04
CA GLN A 173 -5.68 11.21 0.49
C GLN A 173 -4.94 10.31 1.50
N PHE A 174 -5.66 9.74 2.47
CA PHE A 174 -5.09 8.80 3.44
C PHE A 174 -4.51 7.55 2.75
N ARG A 175 -5.23 6.94 1.80
CA ARG A 175 -4.75 5.77 1.05
C ARG A 175 -3.51 6.09 0.20
N LEU A 176 -3.45 7.26 -0.42
CA LEU A 176 -2.26 7.71 -1.16
C LEU A 176 -1.05 7.97 -0.23
N ARG A 177 -1.28 8.46 1.00
CA ARG A 177 -0.20 8.55 2.01
C ARG A 177 0.30 7.16 2.40
N LEU A 178 -0.58 6.19 2.59
CA LEU A 178 -0.20 4.80 2.88
C LEU A 178 0.64 4.20 1.74
N LEU A 179 0.25 4.41 0.48
CA LEU A 179 1.05 3.98 -0.68
C LEU A 179 2.41 4.66 -0.71
N SER A 180 2.48 5.97 -0.46
CA SER A 180 3.73 6.71 -0.39
C SER A 180 4.68 6.12 0.65
N VAL A 181 4.19 5.81 1.85
CA VAL A 181 5.00 5.20 2.93
C VAL A 181 5.40 3.78 2.55
N LEU A 182 4.49 2.97 2.01
CA LEU A 182 4.81 1.61 1.55
C LEU A 182 5.93 1.61 0.50
N LEU A 183 5.85 2.50 -0.49
CA LEU A 183 6.84 2.64 -1.55
C LEU A 183 8.17 3.18 -1.02
N HIS A 184 8.14 4.09 -0.06
CA HIS A 184 9.32 4.59 0.65
C HIS A 184 10.08 3.44 1.34
N GLU A 185 9.38 2.67 2.17
CA GLU A 185 10.01 1.56 2.90
C GLU A 185 10.42 0.41 1.98
N THR A 186 9.66 0.16 0.91
CA THR A 186 10.04 -0.80 -0.13
C THR A 186 11.31 -0.36 -0.85
N HIS A 187 11.50 0.93 -1.08
CA HIS A 187 12.74 1.46 -1.66
C HIS A 187 13.94 1.18 -0.75
N HIS A 188 13.82 1.35 0.56
CA HIS A 188 14.90 0.98 1.47
C HIS A 188 15.18 -0.53 1.51
N LEU A 189 14.19 -1.38 1.23
CA LEU A 189 14.41 -2.83 1.09
C LEU A 189 15.17 -3.17 -0.20
N ALA A 190 14.89 -2.48 -1.31
CA ALA A 190 15.55 -2.70 -2.60
C ALA A 190 16.96 -2.07 -2.65
N SER A 191 17.12 -0.87 -2.08
CA SER A 191 18.36 -0.08 -2.11
C SER A 191 18.72 0.41 -0.70
N PRO A 192 19.28 -0.45 0.17
CA PRO A 192 19.55 -0.14 1.58
C PRO A 192 20.54 1.02 1.82
N HIS A 193 21.33 1.36 0.82
CA HIS A 193 22.38 2.39 0.87
C HIS A 193 21.94 3.73 0.27
N GLU A 194 20.74 3.79 -0.32
CA GLU A 194 20.20 5.04 -0.87
C GLU A 194 19.98 6.05 0.28
N PRO A 195 20.41 7.32 0.13
CA PRO A 195 20.21 8.32 1.16
C PRO A 195 18.72 8.55 1.45
N GLU A 196 18.38 8.68 2.74
CA GLU A 196 17.03 8.98 3.23
C GLU A 196 16.38 10.17 2.49
N SER A 197 17.14 11.22 2.20
CA SER A 197 16.63 12.39 1.47
C SER A 197 16.14 12.03 0.07
N ALA A 198 16.90 11.20 -0.68
CA ALA A 198 16.53 10.79 -2.03
C ALA A 198 15.29 9.88 -2.02
N VAL A 199 15.23 8.94 -1.07
CA VAL A 199 14.07 8.06 -0.90
C VAL A 199 12.81 8.87 -0.53
N ARG A 200 12.97 9.81 0.41
CA ARG A 200 11.91 10.72 0.84
C ARG A 200 11.39 11.58 -0.31
N ASP A 201 12.28 12.25 -1.04
CA ASP A 201 11.91 13.13 -2.15
C ASP A 201 11.13 12.37 -3.21
N LYS A 202 11.55 11.15 -3.55
CA LYS A 202 10.86 10.29 -4.52
C LYS A 202 9.46 9.91 -4.04
N SER A 203 9.32 9.48 -2.79
CA SER A 203 8.00 9.13 -2.22
C SER A 203 7.05 10.33 -2.11
N LEU A 204 7.58 11.50 -1.74
CA LEU A 204 6.80 12.74 -1.71
C LEU A 204 6.38 13.21 -3.10
N ALA A 205 7.25 13.07 -4.10
CA ALA A 205 6.91 13.37 -5.49
C ALA A 205 5.76 12.48 -5.97
N PHE A 206 5.84 11.17 -5.70
CA PHE A 206 4.74 10.23 -5.97
C PHE A 206 3.44 10.68 -5.32
N TYR A 207 3.45 10.99 -4.03
CA TYR A 207 2.23 11.40 -3.31
C TYR A 207 1.61 12.65 -3.92
N ARG A 208 2.42 13.67 -4.23
CA ARG A 208 1.95 14.94 -4.81
C ARG A 208 1.34 14.73 -6.20
N GLU A 209 2.03 14.00 -7.07
CA GLU A 209 1.56 13.75 -8.44
C GLU A 209 0.31 12.87 -8.45
N ALA A 210 0.27 11.82 -7.62
CA ALA A 210 -0.90 10.95 -7.50
C ALA A 210 -2.13 11.71 -6.98
N LEU A 211 -1.95 12.57 -5.97
CA LEU A 211 -3.03 13.37 -5.42
C LEU A 211 -3.51 14.43 -6.43
N ALA A 212 -2.58 15.10 -7.13
CA ALA A 212 -2.93 16.08 -8.16
C ALA A 212 -3.73 15.44 -9.29
N SER A 213 -3.27 14.29 -9.80
CA SER A 213 -3.98 13.54 -10.84
C SER A 213 -5.37 13.09 -10.39
N TYR A 214 -5.54 12.68 -9.13
CA TYR A 214 -6.85 12.36 -8.58
C TYR A 214 -7.78 13.58 -8.55
N VAL A 215 -7.29 14.73 -8.07
CA VAL A 215 -8.06 15.98 -8.03
C VAL A 215 -8.48 16.40 -9.45
N GLU A 216 -7.56 16.41 -10.40
CA GLU A 216 -7.83 16.75 -11.80
C GLU A 216 -8.90 15.86 -12.42
N LYS A 217 -8.80 14.53 -12.26
CA LYS A 217 -9.80 13.57 -12.76
C LYS A 217 -11.17 13.81 -12.14
N THR A 218 -11.20 14.09 -10.84
CA THR A 218 -12.45 14.29 -10.12
C THR A 218 -13.11 15.61 -10.53
N VAL A 219 -12.35 16.70 -10.64
CA VAL A 219 -12.84 18.01 -11.14
C VAL A 219 -13.33 17.89 -12.58
N GLY A 220 -12.57 17.25 -13.47
CA GLY A 220 -12.98 17.07 -14.86
C GLY A 220 -14.29 16.28 -15.01
N THR A 221 -14.50 15.27 -14.17
CA THR A 221 -15.75 14.49 -14.14
C THR A 221 -16.95 15.33 -13.66
N LEU A 222 -16.72 16.26 -12.72
CA LEU A 222 -17.75 17.18 -12.24
C LEU A 222 -18.17 18.19 -13.32
N SER A 223 -17.21 18.79 -14.02
CA SER A 223 -17.51 19.72 -15.13
C SER A 223 -18.37 19.05 -16.21
N LEU A 224 -18.05 17.81 -16.59
CA LEU A 224 -18.82 17.04 -17.58
C LEU A 224 -20.24 16.67 -17.11
N THR A 225 -20.42 16.44 -15.81
CA THR A 225 -21.73 16.09 -15.23
C THR A 225 -22.66 17.30 -15.16
N ILE A 226 -22.11 18.47 -14.84
CA ILE A 226 -22.85 19.74 -14.82
C ILE A 226 -23.32 20.09 -16.24
N ASP A 227 -22.44 19.99 -17.23
CA ASP A 227 -22.74 20.34 -18.63
C ASP A 227 -23.85 19.45 -19.24
N ARG A 228 -23.86 18.16 -18.90
CA ARG A 228 -24.93 17.22 -19.28
C ARG A 228 -26.26 17.48 -18.58
N SER A 229 -26.23 18.04 -17.37
CA SER A 229 -27.44 18.38 -16.61
C SER A 229 -28.14 19.61 -17.19
N PHE A 230 -27.37 20.57 -17.73
CA PHE A 230 -27.91 21.75 -18.42
C PHE A 230 -28.35 21.46 -19.86
N SER A 231 -27.71 20.50 -20.55
CA SER A 231 -28.10 20.10 -21.92
C SER A 231 -29.43 19.34 -22.01
N ARG A 232 -30.03 18.91 -20.89
CA ARG A 232 -31.36 18.26 -20.86
C ARG A 232 -32.53 19.21 -20.67
N PHE A 233 -32.26 20.51 -20.54
CA PHE A 233 -33.28 21.56 -20.42
C PHE A 233 -33.34 22.48 -21.66
N GLY A 234 -32.76 22.05 -22.78
CA GLY A 234 -32.84 22.71 -24.10
C GLY A 234 -33.76 21.97 -25.05
#